data_AF-A0A9P6RR01-F1
#
_entry.id   AF-A0A9P6RR01-F1
#
_cell.length_a   1.000
_cell.length_b   1.000
_cell.length_c   1.000
_cell.angle_alpha   90.00
_cell.angle_beta   90.00
_cell.angle_gamma   90.00
#
_symmetry.space_group_name_H-M   'P 1'
#
loop_
_entity.id
_entity.type
_entity.pdbx_description
1 polymer ?
#
loop_
_entity_poly.entity_id
_entity_poly.type
_entity_poly.pdbx_seq_one_letter_code
_entity_poly.pdbx_strand_id
1 'polypeptide(L)'
;MVAFISANRMVPPSYSEQNQVRELESLQKIVERTAGNLIDIPSTLQVERLQQQEAQHRSNEYVSALHTVKLPQQTIRKLTSMTSVKATGADLPGLSDVLESATGTGAVSRAPMSGVKSRSSTSSGNSIKAPSVREVLAEKTVDSKTVGWMASAMGELHQATESIDVEDVGDLIVNLSPPVA
;
A
#
# COMPACT_ATOMS: atom_id res chain seq x y z
N MET A 1 -4.86 87.06 -28.84
CA MET A 1 -4.53 85.75 -29.46
C MET A 1 -4.02 84.85 -28.36
N VAL A 2 -4.84 83.88 -27.92
CA VAL A 2 -4.47 82.92 -26.86
C VAL A 2 -4.43 81.54 -27.51
N ALA A 3 -3.25 80.92 -27.49
CA ALA A 3 -3.02 79.60 -28.06
C ALA A 3 -3.50 78.52 -27.08
N PHE A 4 -4.42 77.66 -27.52
CA PHE A 4 -4.80 76.44 -26.81
C PHE A 4 -3.72 75.38 -27.03
N ILE A 5 -3.00 75.01 -25.96
CA ILE A 5 -2.13 73.84 -25.96
C ILE A 5 -3.02 72.63 -25.64
N SER A 6 -3.27 71.83 -26.68
CA SER A 6 -3.98 70.55 -26.58
C SER A 6 -3.08 69.53 -25.89
N ALA A 7 -3.35 69.24 -24.62
CA ALA A 7 -2.67 68.18 -23.88
C ALA A 7 -3.18 66.82 -24.38
N ASN A 8 -2.36 66.15 -25.20
CA ASN A 8 -2.53 64.75 -25.56
C ASN A 8 -2.56 63.90 -24.28
N ARG A 9 -3.76 63.54 -23.85
CA ARG A 9 -4.01 62.53 -22.82
C ARG A 9 -3.64 61.17 -23.42
N MET A 10 -2.40 60.72 -23.20
CA MET A 10 -2.02 59.33 -23.41
C MET A 10 -2.91 58.45 -22.52
N VAL A 11 -3.95 57.87 -23.10
CA VAL A 11 -4.68 56.76 -22.49
C VAL A 11 -3.78 55.52 -22.66
N PRO A 12 -3.33 54.88 -21.56
CA PRO A 12 -2.51 53.68 -21.68
C PRO A 12 -3.32 52.56 -22.36
N PRO A 13 -2.69 51.80 -23.27
CA PRO A 13 -3.37 50.77 -24.05
C PRO A 13 -3.77 49.59 -23.14
N SER A 14 -5.01 49.15 -23.30
CA SER A 14 -5.65 47.90 -22.86
C SER A 14 -4.72 46.81 -22.29
N TYR A 15 -4.22 47.00 -21.06
CA TYR A 15 -3.49 46.00 -20.28
C TYR A 15 -4.39 45.28 -19.26
N SER A 16 -5.68 45.66 -19.21
CA SER A 16 -6.63 45.22 -18.19
C SER A 16 -7.31 43.89 -18.55
N GLU A 17 -7.73 43.68 -19.79
CA GLU A 17 -8.61 42.54 -20.13
C GLU A 17 -7.88 41.19 -20.05
N GLN A 18 -6.67 41.10 -20.60
CA GLN A 18 -5.91 39.84 -20.60
C GLN A 18 -5.40 39.46 -19.20
N ASN A 19 -5.14 40.46 -18.34
CA ASN A 19 -4.80 40.23 -16.94
C ASN A 19 -6.02 39.80 -16.12
N GLN A 20 -7.21 40.36 -16.40
CA GLN A 20 -8.45 39.97 -15.72
C GLN A 20 -8.81 38.51 -15.98
N VAL A 21 -8.67 38.01 -17.22
CA VAL A 21 -8.94 36.60 -17.53
C VAL A 21 -8.00 35.67 -16.74
N ARG A 22 -6.70 35.98 -16.70
CA ARG A 22 -5.72 35.20 -15.94
C ARG A 22 -6.00 35.22 -14.43
N GLU A 23 -6.40 36.37 -13.90
CA GLU A 23 -6.76 36.53 -12.49
C GLU A 23 -7.99 35.69 -12.13
N LEU A 24 -9.03 35.71 -12.97
CA LEU A 24 -10.22 34.87 -12.79
C LEU A 24 -9.91 33.38 -12.80
N GLU A 25 -9.05 32.91 -13.71
CA GLU A 25 -8.60 31.51 -13.71
C GLU A 25 -7.81 31.14 -12.44
N SER A 26 -7.00 32.06 -11.93
CA SER A 26 -6.26 31.86 -10.68
C SER A 26 -7.22 31.75 -9.50
N LEU A 27 -8.21 32.64 -9.42
CA LEU A 27 -9.24 32.61 -8.40
C LEU A 27 -10.06 31.33 -8.47
N GLN A 28 -10.45 30.90 -9.67
CA GLN A 28 -11.15 29.64 -9.87
C GLN A 28 -10.34 28.45 -9.34
N LYS A 29 -9.04 28.37 -9.66
CA LYS A 29 -8.15 27.31 -9.15
C LYS A 29 -8.04 27.32 -7.62
N ILE A 30 -8.03 28.51 -7.01
CA ILE A 30 -8.01 28.64 -5.55
C ILE A 30 -9.32 28.13 -4.96
N VAL A 31 -10.46 28.49 -5.53
CA VAL A 31 -11.79 28.02 -5.09
C VAL A 31 -11.89 26.50 -5.22
N GLU A 32 -11.49 25.93 -6.36
CA GLU A 32 -11.50 24.49 -6.60
C GLU A 32 -10.59 23.74 -5.62
N ARG A 33 -9.36 24.23 -5.42
CA ARG A 33 -8.43 23.65 -4.45
C ARG A 33 -8.96 23.76 -3.03
N THR A 34 -9.57 24.89 -2.68
CA THR A 34 -10.15 25.10 -1.35
C THR A 34 -11.32 24.15 -1.16
N ALA A 35 -12.26 24.07 -2.11
CA ALA A 35 -13.41 23.18 -2.06
C ALA A 35 -12.99 21.70 -1.95
N GLY A 36 -11.95 21.27 -2.67
CA GLY A 36 -11.40 19.91 -2.55
C GLY A 36 -10.65 19.64 -1.24
N ASN A 37 -10.18 20.68 -0.56
CA ASN A 37 -9.46 20.59 0.72
C ASN A 37 -10.36 20.85 1.94
N LEU A 38 -11.61 21.26 1.75
CA LEU A 38 -12.56 21.40 2.84
C LEU A 38 -12.90 20.00 3.36
N ILE A 39 -12.63 19.79 4.64
CA ILE A 39 -13.11 18.61 5.35
C ILE A 39 -14.56 18.91 5.73
N ASP A 40 -15.50 18.37 4.97
CA ASP A 40 -16.90 18.35 5.39
C ASP A 40 -17.00 17.48 6.67
N ILE A 41 -17.43 18.09 7.77
CA ILE A 41 -17.68 17.39 9.02
C ILE A 41 -19.19 17.16 9.07
N PRO A 42 -19.71 16.05 8.50
CA PRO A 42 -21.13 15.80 8.51
C PRO A 42 -21.59 15.67 9.96
N SER A 43 -22.70 16.35 10.27
CA SER A 43 -23.41 16.21 11.54
C SER A 43 -24.06 14.81 11.62
N THR A 44 -23.25 13.79 11.88
CA THR A 44 -23.58 12.47 12.45
C THR A 44 -24.69 11.60 11.82
N LEU A 45 -25.31 11.94 10.69
CA LEU A 45 -26.47 11.15 10.21
C LEU A 45 -26.63 10.99 8.69
N GLN A 46 -25.65 11.43 7.89
CA GLN A 46 -25.64 11.20 6.45
C GLN A 46 -24.34 10.54 6.01
N VAL A 47 -24.07 9.35 6.54
CA VAL A 47 -23.38 8.38 5.69
C VAL A 47 -24.41 8.08 4.61
N GLU A 48 -24.29 8.76 3.46
CA GLU A 48 -25.02 8.39 2.25
C GLU A 48 -24.59 6.96 1.95
N ARG A 49 -25.35 5.99 2.50
CA ARG A 49 -25.14 4.59 2.22
C ARG A 49 -25.29 4.50 0.72
N LEU A 50 -24.18 4.27 0.02
CA LEU A 50 -24.16 3.96 -1.40
C LEU A 50 -25.36 3.05 -1.64
N GLN A 51 -26.37 3.55 -2.37
CA GLN A 51 -27.64 2.87 -2.44
C GLN A 51 -27.35 1.46 -2.97
N GLN A 52 -27.93 0.43 -2.36
CA GLN A 52 -27.63 -0.97 -2.71
C GLN A 52 -27.74 -1.21 -4.24
N GLN A 53 -28.67 -0.50 -4.89
CA GLN A 53 -28.84 -0.49 -6.34
C GLN A 53 -27.63 0.08 -7.09
N GLU A 54 -27.05 1.18 -6.63
CA GLU A 54 -25.85 1.78 -7.21
C GLU A 54 -24.63 0.89 -7.02
N ALA A 55 -24.48 0.30 -5.83
CA ALA A 55 -23.41 -0.66 -5.56
C ALA A 55 -23.49 -1.85 -6.53
N GLN A 56 -24.69 -2.38 -6.74
CA GLN A 56 -24.92 -3.49 -7.66
C GLN A 56 -24.68 -3.09 -9.12
N HIS A 57 -25.12 -1.90 -9.52
CA HIS A 57 -24.87 -1.37 -10.86
C HIS A 57 -23.36 -1.25 -11.13
N ARG A 58 -22.61 -0.59 -10.24
CA ARG A 58 -21.15 -0.42 -10.37
C ARG A 58 -20.43 -1.77 -10.38
N SER A 59 -20.86 -2.73 -9.56
CA SER A 59 -20.32 -4.09 -9.57
C SER A 59 -20.48 -4.76 -10.94
N ASN A 60 -21.66 -4.66 -11.54
CA ASN A 60 -21.92 -5.25 -12.87
C ASN A 60 -21.09 -4.58 -13.97
N GLU A 61 -20.91 -3.26 -13.88
CA GLU A 61 -20.07 -2.49 -14.80
C GLU A 61 -18.61 -2.93 -14.73
N TYR A 62 -18.06 -3.09 -13.52
CA TYR A 62 -16.69 -3.54 -13.33
C TYR A 62 -16.47 -4.98 -13.82
N VAL A 63 -17.42 -5.88 -13.57
CA VAL A 63 -17.38 -7.25 -14.09
C VAL A 63 -17.38 -7.24 -15.62
N SER A 64 -18.23 -6.42 -16.24
CA SER A 64 -18.31 -6.28 -17.69
C SER A 64 -17.02 -5.70 -18.29
N ALA A 65 -16.44 -4.69 -17.64
CA ALA A 65 -15.17 -4.11 -18.03
C ALA A 65 -14.03 -5.14 -17.95
N LEU A 66 -13.97 -5.94 -16.88
CA LEU A 66 -13.00 -7.02 -16.72
C LEU A 66 -13.09 -8.06 -17.84
N HIS A 67 -14.31 -8.43 -18.25
CA HIS A 67 -14.50 -9.35 -19.38
C HIS A 67 -14.08 -8.75 -20.73
N THR A 68 -14.13 -7.42 -20.85
CA THR A 68 -13.76 -6.70 -22.08
C THR A 68 -12.24 -6.52 -22.19
N VAL A 69 -11.55 -6.31 -21.06
CA VAL A 69 -10.10 -6.17 -21.02
C VAL A 69 -9.44 -7.52 -21.29
N LYS A 70 -9.09 -7.77 -22.56
CA LYS A 70 -8.29 -8.93 -22.94
C LYS A 70 -6.83 -8.70 -22.55
N LEU A 71 -6.44 -9.14 -21.35
CA LEU A 71 -5.03 -9.18 -20.99
C LEU A 71 -4.30 -10.28 -21.80
N PRO A 72 -3.09 -10.01 -22.30
CA PRO A 72 -2.23 -11.06 -22.84
C PRO A 72 -2.00 -12.17 -21.81
N GLN A 73 -2.06 -13.43 -22.26
CA GLN A 73 -1.91 -14.62 -21.41
C GLN A 73 -0.63 -14.61 -20.57
N GLN A 74 0.43 -13.96 -21.05
CA GLN A 74 1.69 -13.79 -20.32
C GLN A 74 1.54 -12.90 -19.08
N THR A 75 0.73 -11.83 -19.16
CA THR A 75 0.44 -10.93 -18.04
C THR A 75 -0.43 -11.62 -17.01
N ILE A 76 -1.42 -12.40 -17.46
CA ILE A 76 -2.28 -13.21 -16.56
C ILE A 76 -1.42 -14.19 -15.76
N ARG A 77 -0.52 -14.94 -16.42
CA ARG A 77 0.40 -15.87 -15.73
C ARG A 77 1.30 -15.16 -14.71
N LYS A 78 1.84 -14.00 -15.05
CA LYS A 78 2.68 -13.20 -14.14
C LYS A 78 1.88 -12.71 -12.94
N LEU A 79 0.68 -12.18 -13.16
CA LEU A 79 -0.21 -11.74 -12.08
C LEU A 79 -0.61 -12.91 -11.18
N THR A 80 -1.04 -14.03 -11.75
CA THR A 80 -1.36 -15.24 -10.98
C THR A 80 -0.17 -15.76 -10.20
N SER A 81 1.06 -15.69 -10.72
CA SER A 81 2.25 -16.08 -9.93
C SER A 81 2.55 -15.13 -8.76
N MET A 82 2.11 -13.87 -8.84
CA MET A 82 2.27 -12.88 -7.77
C MET A 82 1.10 -12.89 -6.78
N THR A 83 -0.10 -13.28 -7.21
CA THR A 83 -1.32 -13.29 -6.40
C THR A 83 -1.76 -14.69 -5.95
N SER A 84 -1.08 -15.76 -6.39
CA SER A 84 -1.36 -17.14 -5.95
C SER A 84 -0.89 -17.38 -4.52
N VAL A 85 -1.57 -16.74 -3.57
CA VAL A 85 -1.94 -17.42 -2.34
C VAL A 85 -3.18 -18.23 -2.71
N LYS A 86 -3.01 -19.54 -2.83
CA LYS A 86 -4.03 -20.50 -3.24
C LYS A 86 -5.22 -20.40 -2.26
N ALA A 87 -6.22 -19.59 -2.62
CA ALA A 87 -7.50 -19.52 -1.92
C ALA A 87 -8.32 -20.78 -2.24
N THR A 88 -7.94 -21.90 -1.64
CA THR A 88 -8.92 -22.92 -1.27
C THR A 88 -9.43 -22.52 0.09
N GLY A 89 -10.70 -22.13 0.16
CA GLY A 89 -11.39 -21.91 1.42
C GLY A 89 -11.25 -23.15 2.31
N ALA A 90 -11.01 -22.89 3.60
CA ALA A 90 -10.67 -23.86 4.63
C ALA A 90 -9.31 -24.55 4.42
N ASP A 91 -8.22 -23.80 4.58
CA ASP A 91 -7.22 -24.12 5.59
C ASP A 91 -6.10 -23.09 5.55
N LEU A 92 -5.68 -22.65 6.73
CA LEU A 92 -4.41 -21.97 6.96
C LEU A 92 -3.29 -22.77 6.25
N PRO A 93 -2.20 -22.15 5.76
CA PRO A 93 -1.11 -22.89 5.15
C PRO A 93 -0.51 -23.88 6.16
N GLY A 94 -1.01 -25.12 6.12
CA GLY A 94 -0.60 -26.22 6.96
C GLY A 94 0.79 -26.64 6.53
N LEU A 95 1.72 -26.62 7.48
CA LEU A 95 3.09 -27.14 7.37
C LEU A 95 3.16 -28.67 7.11
N SER A 96 2.06 -29.30 6.69
CA SER A 96 1.84 -30.75 6.73
C SER A 96 2.14 -31.50 5.42
N ASP A 97 2.26 -30.83 4.27
CA ASP A 97 2.53 -31.52 2.99
C ASP A 97 3.98 -32.06 2.86
N VAL A 98 4.82 -31.91 3.89
CA VAL A 98 6.19 -32.45 3.93
C VAL A 98 6.30 -33.78 4.70
N LEU A 99 5.23 -34.25 5.35
CA LEU A 99 5.30 -35.45 6.22
C LEU A 99 4.72 -36.74 5.62
N GLU A 100 4.65 -36.88 4.30
CA GLU A 100 4.16 -38.12 3.67
C GLU A 100 5.12 -38.75 2.64
N SER A 101 6.44 -38.59 2.86
CA SER A 101 7.47 -39.28 2.06
C SER A 101 8.59 -39.90 2.92
N ALA A 102 8.27 -40.33 4.14
CA ALA A 102 9.24 -40.93 5.05
C ALA A 102 8.73 -42.19 5.79
N THR A 103 7.86 -42.99 5.17
CA THR A 103 7.63 -44.37 5.61
C THR A 103 7.48 -45.28 4.40
N GLY A 104 8.62 -45.73 3.86
CA GLY A 104 8.67 -46.93 3.04
C GLY A 104 8.69 -48.17 3.92
N THR A 105 7.65 -48.99 3.85
CA THR A 105 7.75 -50.46 3.94
C THR A 105 6.65 -51.06 3.07
N GLY A 106 7.03 -51.99 2.19
CA GLY A 106 6.27 -52.36 1.01
C GLY A 106 5.25 -53.48 1.17
N ALA A 107 4.38 -53.61 0.16
CA ALA A 107 3.80 -54.87 -0.29
C ALA A 107 3.24 -54.72 -1.72
N VAL A 108 3.87 -55.48 -2.62
CA VAL A 108 3.51 -55.92 -3.98
C VAL A 108 2.02 -55.87 -4.35
N SER A 109 1.68 -55.27 -5.51
CA SER A 109 1.00 -55.97 -6.64
C SER A 109 0.64 -55.11 -7.87
N ARG A 110 1.22 -55.53 -9.01
CA ARG A 110 0.61 -55.71 -10.34
C ARG A 110 0.40 -54.49 -11.27
N ALA A 111 1.02 -54.61 -12.45
CA ALA A 111 1.16 -53.67 -13.58
C ALA A 111 -0.09 -53.61 -14.50
N PRO A 112 -0.01 -53.09 -15.76
CA PRO A 112 0.74 -51.96 -16.34
C PRO A 112 -0.22 -51.00 -17.11
N MET A 113 0.26 -49.86 -17.65
CA MET A 113 0.03 -49.44 -19.05
C MET A 113 0.40 -47.96 -19.29
N SER A 114 0.85 -47.75 -20.53
CA SER A 114 0.89 -46.49 -21.28
C SER A 114 2.11 -45.60 -21.10
N GLY A 115 2.97 -45.70 -22.12
CA GLY A 115 4.13 -44.84 -22.30
C GLY A 115 3.72 -43.41 -22.66
N VAL A 116 4.42 -42.47 -22.04
CA VAL A 116 4.56 -41.12 -22.56
C VAL A 116 6.07 -40.86 -22.61
N LYS A 117 6.57 -40.66 -23.83
CA LYS A 117 7.93 -40.17 -24.10
C LYS A 117 8.12 -38.84 -23.34
N SER A 118 8.78 -38.90 -22.20
CA SER A 118 9.32 -37.72 -21.52
C SER A 118 10.45 -37.17 -22.38
N ARG A 119 10.12 -36.18 -23.21
CA ARG A 119 11.11 -35.32 -23.86
C ARG A 119 11.91 -34.66 -22.75
N SER A 120 13.21 -34.97 -22.72
CA SER A 120 14.22 -34.26 -21.95
C SER A 120 14.24 -32.80 -22.40
N SER A 121 13.46 -31.96 -21.74
CA SER A 121 13.63 -30.52 -21.79
C SER A 121 14.81 -30.17 -20.89
N THR A 122 15.99 -30.04 -21.49
CA THR A 122 17.10 -29.26 -20.96
C THR A 122 16.66 -27.80 -20.89
N SER A 123 15.87 -27.44 -19.88
CA SER A 123 15.65 -26.06 -19.50
C SER A 123 16.71 -25.70 -18.47
N SER A 124 17.82 -25.19 -18.98
CA SER A 124 18.78 -24.36 -18.23
C SER A 124 18.07 -23.07 -17.80
N GLY A 125 17.14 -23.19 -16.86
CA GLY A 125 16.56 -22.09 -16.12
C GLY A 125 17.20 -22.13 -14.75
N ASN A 126 17.74 -20.99 -14.30
CA ASN A 126 18.22 -20.80 -12.93
C ASN A 126 17.05 -21.00 -11.95
N SER A 127 16.75 -22.26 -11.63
CA SER A 127 15.90 -22.63 -10.52
C SER A 127 16.74 -22.35 -9.28
N ILE A 128 16.47 -21.23 -8.62
CA ILE A 128 16.91 -20.98 -7.26
C ILE A 128 16.17 -22.03 -6.42
N LYS A 129 16.77 -23.22 -6.36
CA LYS A 129 16.28 -24.35 -5.59
C LYS A 129 16.33 -23.90 -4.14
N ALA A 130 15.16 -23.79 -3.51
CA ALA A 130 15.10 -23.53 -2.08
C ALA A 130 15.96 -24.57 -1.35
N PRO A 131 16.81 -24.15 -0.40
CA PRO A 131 17.68 -25.08 0.31
C PRO A 131 16.85 -26.18 0.97
N SER A 132 17.35 -27.41 0.89
CA SER A 132 16.72 -28.55 1.53
C SER A 132 16.60 -28.32 3.04
N VAL A 133 15.54 -28.81 3.69
CA VAL A 133 15.40 -28.76 5.16
C VAL A 133 16.64 -29.31 5.87
N ARG A 134 17.28 -30.35 5.30
CA ARG A 134 18.54 -30.89 5.82
C ARG A 134 19.71 -29.94 5.63
N GLU A 135 19.73 -29.16 4.56
CA GLU A 135 20.78 -28.14 4.31
C GLU A 135 20.61 -26.96 5.26
N VAL A 136 19.38 -26.48 5.49
CA VAL A 136 19.09 -25.39 6.45
C VAL A 136 19.41 -25.80 7.88
N LEU A 137 19.10 -27.04 8.27
CA LEU A 137 19.43 -27.55 9.61
C LEU A 137 20.91 -27.94 9.76
N ALA A 138 21.61 -28.23 8.66
CA ALA A 138 23.06 -28.41 8.64
C ALA A 138 23.81 -27.08 8.53
N GLU A 139 23.11 -26.00 8.19
CA GLU A 139 23.65 -24.66 8.16
C GLU A 139 24.08 -24.26 9.58
N LYS A 140 25.25 -23.66 9.67
CA LYS A 140 25.99 -23.42 10.90
C LYS A 140 25.10 -22.72 11.92
N THR A 141 25.01 -23.30 13.12
CA THR A 141 24.32 -22.71 14.28
C THR A 141 24.72 -21.24 14.43
N VAL A 142 23.75 -20.39 14.78
CA VAL A 142 24.00 -18.95 15.02
C VAL A 142 25.20 -18.79 15.94
N ASP A 143 26.19 -18.03 15.50
CA ASP A 143 27.43 -17.81 16.25
C ASP A 143 27.09 -17.16 17.60
N SER A 144 27.76 -17.60 18.67
CA SER A 144 27.56 -17.05 20.02
C SER A 144 27.87 -15.55 20.06
N LYS A 145 28.78 -15.08 19.20
CA LYS A 145 29.06 -13.65 19.02
C LYS A 145 27.83 -12.88 18.53
N THR A 146 27.09 -13.44 17.56
CA THR A 146 25.87 -12.83 17.02
C THR A 146 24.77 -12.79 18.08
N VAL A 147 24.60 -13.88 18.84
CA VAL A 147 23.64 -13.91 19.95
C VAL A 147 24.00 -12.88 21.02
N GLY A 148 25.27 -12.77 21.38
CA GLY A 148 25.74 -11.77 22.35
C GLY A 148 25.54 -10.32 21.88
N TRP A 149 25.81 -10.04 20.60
CA TRP A 149 25.54 -8.73 20.02
C TRP A 149 24.05 -8.38 20.05
N MET A 150 23.19 -9.34 19.68
CA MET A 150 21.74 -9.15 19.71
C MET A 150 21.22 -8.92 21.13
N ALA A 151 21.75 -9.65 22.12
CA ALA A 151 21.41 -9.44 23.53
C ALA A 151 21.83 -8.05 24.02
N SER A 152 23.02 -7.57 23.63
CA SER A 152 23.49 -6.21 23.95
C SER A 152 22.59 -5.16 23.32
N ALA A 153 22.28 -5.29 22.03
CA ALA A 153 21.42 -4.35 21.31
C ALA A 153 20.01 -4.28 21.93
N MET A 154 19.45 -5.43 22.33
CA MET A 154 18.17 -5.47 23.05
C MET A 154 18.25 -4.80 24.43
N GLY A 155 19.36 -4.97 25.15
CA GLY A 155 19.59 -4.28 26.42
C GLY A 155 19.65 -2.76 26.27
N GLU A 156 20.38 -2.28 25.27
CA GLU A 156 20.47 -0.84 24.95
C GLU A 156 19.11 -0.26 24.55
N LEU A 157 18.33 -0.97 23.74
CA LEU A 157 16.98 -0.56 23.35
C LEU A 157 16.03 -0.50 24.55
N HIS A 158 16.12 -1.48 25.45
CA HIS A 158 15.32 -1.48 26.67
C HIS A 158 15.67 -0.28 27.56
N GLN A 159 16.96 -0.02 27.77
CA GLN A 159 17.44 1.14 28.52
C GLN A 159 17.00 2.46 27.89
N ALA A 160 17.08 2.58 26.55
CA ALA A 160 16.61 3.75 25.84
C ALA A 160 15.09 3.95 25.98
N THR A 161 14.32 2.86 26.03
CA THR A 161 12.86 2.92 26.24
C THR A 161 12.54 3.38 27.66
N GLU A 162 13.29 2.95 28.66
CA GLU A 162 13.13 3.42 30.05
C GLU A 162 13.47 4.91 30.22
N SER A 163 14.33 5.48 29.35
CA SER A 163 14.65 6.91 29.37
C SER A 163 13.55 7.80 28.78
N ILE A 164 12.51 7.21 28.18
CA ILE A 164 11.36 7.96 27.67
C ILE A 164 10.42 8.21 28.85
N ASP A 165 10.69 9.28 29.60
CA ASP A 165 9.80 9.79 30.64
C ASP A 165 9.53 11.28 30.41
N VAL A 166 8.41 11.77 30.96
CA VAL A 166 8.06 13.19 30.90
C VAL A 166 8.72 13.87 32.09
N GLU A 167 9.71 14.72 31.83
CA GLU A 167 10.33 15.55 32.87
C GLU A 167 9.31 16.55 33.44
N ASP A 168 9.24 16.63 34.77
CA ASP A 168 8.42 17.62 35.45
C ASP A 168 9.04 19.02 35.31
N VAL A 169 8.46 19.82 34.42
CA VAL A 169 8.84 21.22 34.17
C VAL A 169 8.02 22.22 34.99
N GLY A 170 7.20 21.73 35.93
CA GLY A 170 6.33 22.53 36.78
C GLY A 170 4.84 22.35 36.48
N ASP A 171 4.01 23.06 37.24
CA ASP A 171 2.56 22.89 37.21
C ASP A 171 1.96 23.31 35.86
N LEU A 172 1.39 22.34 35.12
CA LEU A 172 0.59 22.61 33.92
C LEU A 172 -0.72 23.36 34.26
N ILE A 173 -1.23 23.15 35.46
CA ILE A 173 -2.53 23.69 35.91
C ILE A 173 -2.29 24.57 37.14
N VAL A 174 -2.43 25.88 36.95
CA VAL A 174 -2.43 26.85 38.05
C VAL A 174 -3.87 27.20 38.40
N ASN A 175 -4.30 26.83 39.61
CA ASN A 175 -5.62 27.20 40.12
C ASN A 175 -5.59 28.64 40.64
N LEU A 176 -6.33 29.52 39.99
CA LEU A 176 -6.51 30.90 40.44
C LEU A 176 -7.70 30.98 41.40
N SER A 177 -7.44 31.24 42.68
CA SER A 177 -8.47 31.59 43.65
C SER A 177 -8.62 33.11 43.75
N PRO A 178 -9.85 33.66 43.80
CA PRO A 178 -10.05 35.08 44.02
C PRO A 178 -9.55 35.51 45.40
N PRO A 179 -9.07 36.76 45.57
CA PRO A 179 -8.66 37.27 46.87
C PRO A 179 -9.85 37.27 47.82
N VAL A 180 -9.67 36.68 49.00
CA VAL A 180 -10.66 36.72 50.07
C VAL A 180 -10.76 38.18 50.53
N ALA A 181 -11.95 38.76 50.41
CA ALA A 181 -12.26 40.13 50.81
C ALA A 181 -12.40 40.26 52.34
#